data_AF-A0A9E3FYC2-F1
#
_entry.id   AF-A0A9E3FYC2-F1
#
_cell.length_a   1.000
_cell.length_b   1.000
_cell.length_c   1.000
_cell.angle_alpha   90.00
_cell.angle_beta   90.00
_cell.angle_gamma   90.00
#
_symmetry.space_group_name_H-M   'P 1'
#
loop_
_entity.id
_entity.type
_entity.pdbx_description
1 polymer ?
#
loop_
_entity_poly.entity_id
_entity_poly.type
_entity_poly.pdbx_seq_one_letter_code
_entity_poly.pdbx_strand_id
1 'polypeptide(L)'
;MWTDLKAPSLADMEATAHELFAHLPARFRALCEGLIIRVEDFPTNEVLDEMEATSEFDLLGLFQGLGLPHQSSSDIPRLPNMIWLYRRPILDY
;
A
#
# COMPACT_ATOMS: atom_id res chain seq x y z
N MET A 1 -26.39 15.26 -11.06
CA MET A 1 -25.26 15.68 -11.91
C MET A 1 -24.02 14.97 -11.38
N TRP A 2 -23.42 14.03 -12.13
CA TRP A 2 -22.14 13.40 -11.75
C TRP A 2 -20.94 14.31 -12.06
N THR A 3 -21.15 15.38 -12.82
CA THR A 3 -20.13 16.28 -13.39
C THR A 3 -19.22 17.00 -12.38
N ASP A 4 -19.51 16.96 -11.08
CA ASP A 4 -18.69 17.59 -10.03
C ASP A 4 -17.91 16.57 -9.17
N LEU A 5 -18.06 15.27 -9.44
CA LEU A 5 -17.27 14.23 -8.78
C LEU A 5 -15.89 14.16 -9.45
N LYS A 6 -14.89 14.70 -8.75
CA LYS A 6 -13.48 14.56 -9.12
C LYS A 6 -12.94 13.27 -8.51
N ALA A 7 -12.11 12.56 -9.28
CA ALA A 7 -11.34 11.45 -8.73
C ALA A 7 -10.45 11.96 -7.58
N PRO A 8 -10.32 11.19 -6.49
CA PRO A 8 -9.46 11.59 -5.37
C PRO A 8 -8.02 11.74 -5.85
N SER A 9 -7.32 12.74 -5.32
CA SER A 9 -5.88 12.89 -5.55
C SER A 9 -5.09 11.82 -4.78
N LEU A 10 -3.78 11.73 -5.05
CA LEU A 10 -2.87 10.87 -4.27
C LEU A 10 -2.93 11.22 -2.78
N ALA A 11 -2.93 12.51 -2.44
CA ALA A 11 -3.01 12.98 -1.06
C ALA A 11 -4.34 12.63 -0.40
N ASP A 12 -5.46 12.74 -1.13
CA ASP A 12 -6.79 12.36 -0.62
C ASP A 12 -6.83 10.85 -0.31
N MET A 13 -6.25 10.03 -1.18
CA MET A 13 -6.17 8.59 -0.98
C MET A 13 -5.23 8.20 0.16
N GLU A 14 -4.07 8.85 0.29
CA GLU A 14 -3.13 8.59 1.39
C GLU A 14 -3.78 8.94 2.73
N ALA A 15 -4.46 10.09 2.82
CA ALA A 15 -5.23 10.49 4.00
C ALA A 15 -6.34 9.48 4.33
N THR A 16 -7.11 9.06 3.32
CA THR A 16 -8.19 8.06 3.48
C THR A 16 -7.62 6.71 3.94
N ALA A 17 -6.49 6.28 3.38
CA ALA A 17 -5.86 5.03 3.77
C ALA A 17 -5.39 5.04 5.23
N HIS A 18 -4.79 6.14 5.68
CA HIS A 18 -4.42 6.32 7.09
C HIS A 18 -5.63 6.35 8.02
N GLU A 19 -6.71 7.02 7.61
CA GLU A 19 -7.97 7.03 8.37
C GLU A 19 -8.54 5.62 8.50
N LEU A 20 -8.69 4.89 7.40
CA LEU A 20 -9.20 3.51 7.41
C LEU A 20 -8.31 2.58 8.24
N PHE A 21 -6.98 2.72 8.13
CA PHE A 21 -6.04 1.97 8.94
C PHE A 21 -6.23 2.23 10.44
N ALA A 22 -6.44 3.48 10.85
CA ALA A 22 -6.71 3.84 12.24
C ALA A 22 -8.00 3.22 12.80
N HIS A 23 -9.00 3.02 11.94
CA HIS A 23 -10.26 2.37 12.28
C HIS A 23 -10.18 0.85 12.38
N LEU A 24 -9.06 0.22 11.97
CA LEU A 24 -8.88 -1.21 12.13
C LEU A 24 -8.85 -1.63 13.62
N PRO A 25 -9.38 -2.82 13.96
CA PRO A 25 -9.30 -3.35 15.31
C PRO A 25 -7.87 -3.32 15.86
N ALA A 26 -7.72 -2.93 17.13
CA ALA A 26 -6.42 -2.69 17.75
C ALA A 26 -5.43 -3.86 17.59
N ARG A 27 -5.94 -5.11 17.62
CA ARG A 27 -5.13 -6.31 17.41
C ARG A 27 -4.40 -6.33 16.06
N PHE A 28 -4.98 -5.76 15.00
CA PHE A 28 -4.35 -5.71 13.68
C PHE A 28 -3.34 -4.57 13.60
N ARG A 29 -3.68 -3.39 14.14
CA ARG A 29 -2.75 -2.25 14.21
C ARG A 29 -1.49 -2.60 14.99
N ALA A 30 -1.61 -3.39 16.06
CA ALA A 30 -0.46 -3.88 16.84
C ALA A 30 0.50 -4.78 16.03
N LEU A 31 0.02 -5.45 14.97
CA LEU A 31 0.87 -6.27 14.08
C LEU A 31 1.57 -5.44 12.99
N CYS A 32 1.14 -4.19 12.83
CA CYS A 32 1.60 -3.26 11.80
C CYS A 32 2.36 -2.08 12.42
N GLU A 33 3.01 -2.28 13.55
CA GLU A 33 3.82 -1.23 14.18
C GLU A 33 4.93 -0.76 13.23
N GLY A 34 5.04 0.56 13.05
CA GLY A 34 5.99 1.15 12.10
C GLY A 34 5.63 0.97 10.62
N LEU A 35 4.40 0.53 10.30
CA LEU A 35 3.92 0.41 8.92
C LEU A 35 3.85 1.79 8.25
N ILE A 36 4.47 1.91 7.07
CA ILE A 36 4.37 3.08 6.20
C ILE A 36 3.38 2.76 5.08
N ILE A 37 2.39 3.63 4.87
CA ILE A 37 1.47 3.52 3.74
C ILE A 37 1.88 4.59 2.71
N ARG A 38 1.94 4.22 1.44
CA ARG A 38 2.25 5.10 0.31
C ARG A 38 1.23 4.92 -0.79
N VAL A 39 0.93 6.01 -1.49
CA VAL A 39 0.03 6.00 -2.65
C VAL A 39 0.75 6.57 -3.85
N GLU A 40 0.74 5.83 -4.95
CA GLU A 40 1.29 6.23 -6.25
C GLU A 40 0.23 6.02 -7.33
N ASP A 41 0.39 6.65 -8.51
CA ASP A 41 -0.58 6.42 -9.59
C ASP A 41 -0.49 4.97 -10.13
N PHE A 42 0.73 4.45 -10.33
CA PHE A 42 1.00 3.12 -10.89
C PHE A 42 2.24 2.47 -10.24
N PRO A 43 2.36 1.13 -10.28
CA PRO A 43 3.59 0.43 -9.94
C PRO A 43 4.74 0.76 -10.91
N THR A 44 5.98 0.62 -10.46
CA THR A 44 7.15 0.72 -11.35
C THR A 44 7.28 -0.53 -12.22
N ASN A 45 8.01 -0.44 -13.33
CA ASN A 45 8.24 -1.60 -14.20
C ASN A 45 8.94 -2.75 -13.46
N GLU A 46 9.88 -2.44 -12.58
CA GLU A 46 10.59 -3.44 -11.78
C GLU A 46 9.62 -4.20 -10.86
N VAL A 47 8.66 -3.49 -10.26
CA VAL A 47 7.62 -4.11 -9.43
C VAL A 47 6.69 -4.98 -10.28
N LEU A 48 6.31 -4.52 -11.47
CA LEU A 48 5.47 -5.30 -12.38
C LEU A 48 6.16 -6.59 -12.82
N ASP A 49 7.44 -6.51 -13.18
CA ASP A 49 8.25 -7.66 -13.55
C ASP A 49 8.42 -8.64 -12.38
N GLU A 50 8.73 -8.14 -11.17
CA GLU A 50 8.86 -8.98 -9.97
C GLU A 50 7.55 -9.68 -9.59
N MET A 51 6.42 -9.02 -9.81
CA MET A 51 5.09 -9.55 -9.51
C MET A 51 4.49 -10.38 -10.65
N GLU A 52 5.21 -10.56 -11.76
CA GLU A 52 4.73 -11.22 -12.98
C GLU A 52 3.39 -10.66 -13.49
N ALA A 53 3.17 -9.35 -13.31
CA ALA A 53 1.96 -8.65 -13.73
C ALA A 53 1.97 -8.44 -15.25
N THR A 54 0.82 -8.63 -15.92
CA THR A 54 0.71 -8.46 -17.37
C THR A 54 0.40 -7.00 -17.75
N SER A 55 -0.20 -6.26 -16.83
CA SER A 55 -0.61 -4.86 -16.97
C SER A 55 -0.40 -4.09 -15.66
N GLU A 56 -0.19 -2.78 -15.76
CA GLU A 56 -0.13 -1.86 -14.61
C GLU A 56 -1.42 -1.86 -13.77
N PHE A 57 -2.54 -2.28 -14.36
CA PHE A 57 -3.85 -2.42 -13.70
C PHE A 57 -4.04 -3.75 -12.95
N ASP A 58 -3.15 -4.73 -13.12
CA ASP A 58 -3.26 -6.03 -12.45
C ASP A 58 -2.84 -5.96 -10.98
N LEU A 59 -2.12 -4.91 -10.58
CA LEU A 59 -1.61 -4.72 -9.24
C LEU A 59 -2.26 -3.51 -8.57
N LEU A 60 -3.16 -3.75 -7.62
CA LEU A 60 -3.86 -2.69 -6.87
C LEU A 60 -3.02 -2.14 -5.70
N GLY A 61 -2.11 -2.96 -5.18
CA GLY A 61 -1.23 -2.59 -4.09
C GLY A 61 -0.19 -3.66 -3.82
N LEU A 62 0.85 -3.31 -3.07
CA LEU A 62 1.98 -4.17 -2.76
C LEU A 62 2.34 -4.04 -1.28
N PHE A 63 2.51 -5.17 -0.60
CA PHE A 63 3.14 -5.20 0.72
C PHE A 63 4.63 -5.53 0.55
N GLN A 64 5.49 -4.66 1.08
CA GLN A 64 6.94 -4.83 1.07
C GLN A 64 7.47 -4.83 2.49
N GLY A 65 7.94 -5.98 2.96
CA GLY A 65 8.40 -6.14 4.33
C GLY A 65 8.61 -7.59 4.73
N LEU A 66 9.15 -7.82 5.92
CA LEU A 66 9.32 -9.16 6.47
C LEU A 66 8.08 -9.53 7.28
N GLY A 67 7.30 -10.49 6.80
CA GLY A 67 6.16 -11.04 7.55
C GLY A 67 6.58 -11.60 8.91
N LEU A 68 5.64 -11.57 9.86
CA LEU A 68 5.80 -11.97 11.27
C LEU A 68 6.52 -13.30 11.58
N PRO A 69 6.56 -14.35 10.73
CA PRO A 69 7.21 -15.62 11.10
C PRO A 69 8.76 -15.56 11.13
N HIS A 70 9.39 -14.54 10.54
CA HIS A 70 10.85 -14.47 10.38
C HIS A 70 11.51 -13.44 11.31
N GLN A 71 10.96 -13.27 12.52
CA GLN A 71 11.54 -12.43 13.58
C GLN A 71 12.80 -13.07 14.20
N SER A 72 13.80 -13.41 13.38
CA SER A 72 15.11 -13.88 13.83
C SER A 72 15.95 -12.68 14.26
N SER A 73 16.44 -12.68 15.50
CA SER A 73 17.33 -11.69 16.10
C SER A 73 18.66 -11.57 15.34
N SER A 74 18.79 -10.59 14.45
CA SER A 74 20.08 -10.22 13.83
C SER A 74 20.18 -8.70 13.73
N ASP A 75 21.35 -8.17 14.09
CA ASP A 75 21.78 -6.77 14.25
C ASP A 75 21.73 -5.88 12.98
N ILE A 76 20.83 -6.15 12.03
CA ILE A 76 20.69 -5.35 10.81
C ILE A 76 19.56 -4.33 11.02
N PRO A 77 19.75 -3.03 10.72
CA PRO A 77 18.66 -2.06 10.68
C PRO A 77 17.57 -2.57 9.74
N ARG A 78 16.42 -2.93 10.30
CA ARG A 78 15.29 -3.44 9.52
C ARG A 78 14.64 -2.25 8.80
N LEU A 79 14.47 -2.39 7.49
CA LEU A 79 13.57 -1.50 6.76
C LEU A 79 12.15 -1.66 7.34
N PRO A 80 11.39 -0.57 7.51
CA PRO A 80 10.02 -0.64 7.98
C PRO A 80 9.16 -1.43 6.99
N ASN A 81 8.09 -2.06 7.48
CA ASN A 81 7.08 -2.64 6.60
C ASN A 81 6.40 -1.50 5.82
N MET A 82 6.17 -1.71 4.53
CA MET A 82 5.54 -0.74 3.65
C MET A 82 4.33 -1.35 2.95
N ILE A 83 3.26 -0.57 2.79
CA ILE A 83 2.15 -0.85 1.88
C ILE A 83 2.12 0.24 0.82
N TRP A 84 2.16 -0.18 -0.43
CA TRP A 84 1.91 0.65 -1.60
C TRP A 84 0.47 0.43 -2.05
N LEU A 85 -0.23 1.52 -2.37
CA LEU A 85 -1.55 1.50 -3.00
C LEU A 85 -1.45 2.23 -4.34
N TYR A 86 -1.95 1.60 -5.41
CA TYR A 86 -1.86 2.18 -6.75
C TYR A 86 -3.20 2.79 -7.14
N ARG A 87 -3.25 4.12 -7.17
CA ARG A 87 -4.46 4.91 -7.33
C ARG A 87 -5.21 4.60 -8.61
N ARG A 88 -4.53 4.57 -9.76
CA ARG A 88 -5.18 4.34 -11.05
C ARG A 88 -5.74 2.93 -11.14
N PRO A 89 -4.99 1.85 -10.82
CA PRO A 89 -5.54 0.51 -10.73
C PRO A 89 -6.75 0.42 -9.77
N ILE A 90 -6.71 1.05 -8.60
CA ILE A 90 -7.82 1.02 -7.64
C ILE A 90 -9.08 1.73 -8.17
N LEU A 91 -8.92 2.85 -8.88
CA LEU A 91 -10.05 3.66 -9.36
C LEU A 91 -10.67 3.13 -10.65
N ASP A 92 -9.87 2.49 -11.50
CA ASP A 92 -10.24 2.09 -12.86
C ASP A 92 -10.46 0.56 -13.00
N TYR A 93 -10.54 -0.18 -11.89
CA TYR A 93 -10.82 -1.63 -11.83
C TYR A 93 -12.27 -2.00 -12.22
#